data_AF-A0A9X4PF83-F1
#
_entry.id   AF-A0A9X4PF83-F1
#
_cell.length_a   1.000
_cell.length_b   1.000
_cell.length_c   1.000
_cell.angle_alpha   90.00
_cell.angle_beta   90.00
_cell.angle_gamma   90.00
#
_symmetry.space_group_name_H-M   'P 1'
#
loop_
_entity.id
_entity.type
_entity.pdbx_description
1 polymer ?
#
loop_
_entity_poly.entity_id
_entity_poly.type
_entity_poly.pdbx_seq_one_letter_code
_entity_poly.pdbx_strand_id
1 'polypeptide(L)'
;MKASLVKIMQGSLVASTLLLTACSQLNGGAEVSSAKVASKVADNEFARSLSQLEQQASQANQFEYQYNSEKYRTYLDNQPILINAHNGKEETKLFYRNGKLFAVQDATGLYEFNSTGQLVRAVDLKGNLVDLTTLDDKAQSLQRYADNLAKRFSYNKADRNIARVAKDQRLNYLCIDKIKQVAQTNRVFRSSANQAKSADRLLAELRLNGNQYYTMDCQLSQDRVVKLSLISK
;
A
#
# COMPACT_ATOMS: atom_id res chain seq x y z
N MET A 1 -38.43 -62.97 18.08
CA MET A 1 -37.83 -63.64 16.90
C MET A 1 -37.69 -62.62 15.78
N LYS A 2 -36.49 -62.53 15.17
CA LYS A 2 -36.05 -61.97 13.85
C LYS A 2 -37.06 -61.08 13.07
N ALA A 3 -36.73 -59.96 12.40
CA ALA A 3 -35.49 -59.45 11.78
C ALA A 3 -35.63 -57.92 11.51
N SER A 4 -34.55 -57.14 11.61
CA SER A 4 -33.86 -56.40 10.52
C SER A 4 -34.56 -55.18 9.89
N LEU A 5 -33.89 -54.02 9.86
CA LEU A 5 -33.51 -53.26 8.64
C LEU A 5 -33.06 -51.81 8.93
N VAL A 6 -31.79 -51.54 8.58
CA VAL A 6 -31.30 -50.43 7.72
C VAL A 6 -31.22 -48.98 8.23
N LYS A 7 -29.99 -48.46 8.15
CA LYS A 7 -29.53 -47.06 8.14
C LYS A 7 -30.31 -46.18 7.16
N ILE A 8 -30.49 -44.89 7.47
CA ILE A 8 -30.21 -43.79 6.53
C ILE A 8 -29.71 -42.57 7.34
N MET A 9 -28.43 -42.23 7.16
CA MET A 9 -27.93 -40.86 7.27
C MET A 9 -28.30 -40.16 5.96
N GLN A 10 -28.99 -39.03 6.02
CA GLN A 10 -29.07 -38.08 4.91
C GLN A 10 -28.77 -36.69 5.44
N GLY A 11 -27.69 -36.12 4.91
CA GLY A 11 -27.25 -34.76 5.18
C GLY A 11 -28.05 -33.74 4.38
N SER A 12 -28.33 -32.61 5.01
CA SER A 12 -28.74 -31.38 4.32
C SER A 12 -27.51 -30.57 3.96
N LEU A 13 -27.13 -30.61 2.68
CA LEU A 13 -26.30 -29.58 2.05
C LEU A 13 -27.18 -28.36 1.77
N VAL A 14 -26.96 -27.27 2.51
CA VAL A 14 -27.53 -25.96 2.19
C VAL A 14 -26.62 -25.32 1.12
N ALA A 15 -27.08 -25.34 -0.13
CA ALA A 15 -26.44 -24.63 -1.23
C ALA A 15 -26.92 -23.17 -1.24
N SER A 16 -26.08 -22.26 -0.76
CA SER A 16 -26.29 -20.81 -0.91
C SER A 16 -25.65 -20.34 -2.21
N THR A 17 -26.45 -20.16 -3.26
CA THR A 17 -26.02 -19.48 -4.49
C THR A 17 -25.98 -17.98 -4.27
N LEU A 18 -24.77 -17.43 -4.11
CA LEU A 18 -24.51 -15.98 -4.15
C LEU A 18 -24.48 -15.52 -5.62
N LEU A 19 -25.57 -14.92 -6.09
CA LEU A 19 -25.59 -14.15 -7.33
C LEU A 19 -24.94 -12.79 -7.07
N LEU A 20 -23.69 -12.61 -7.49
CA LEU A 20 -23.01 -11.32 -7.53
C LEU A 20 -23.44 -10.58 -8.79
N THR A 21 -24.36 -9.63 -8.65
CA THR A 21 -24.67 -8.62 -9.66
C THR A 21 -23.53 -7.61 -9.73
N ALA A 22 -22.73 -7.68 -10.80
CA ALA A 22 -21.73 -6.67 -11.13
C ALA A 22 -22.42 -5.47 -11.79
N CYS A 23 -22.43 -4.32 -11.10
CA CYS A 23 -22.77 -3.04 -11.72
C CYS A 23 -21.59 -2.59 -12.61
N SER A 24 -21.82 -2.56 -13.91
CA SER A 24 -20.92 -1.95 -14.90
C SER A 24 -20.97 -0.43 -14.74
N GLN A 25 -19.81 0.22 -14.57
CA GLN A 25 -19.67 1.65 -14.86
C GLN A 25 -18.69 1.84 -16.01
N LEU A 26 -19.19 2.53 -17.04
CA LEU A 26 -18.52 2.89 -18.28
C LEU A 26 -17.80 4.24 -18.17
N ASN A 27 -16.63 4.29 -18.80
CA ASN A 27 -15.86 5.43 -19.32
C ASN A 27 -15.16 6.44 -18.38
N GLY A 28 -13.84 6.57 -18.60
CA GLY A 28 -13.07 7.79 -18.37
C GLY A 28 -11.57 7.60 -18.18
N GLY A 29 -10.78 7.60 -19.26
CA GLY A 29 -9.31 7.62 -19.23
C GLY A 29 -8.65 6.25 -19.06
N ALA A 30 -7.77 5.87 -19.99
CA ALA A 30 -7.02 4.61 -19.89
C ALA A 30 -5.88 4.72 -18.86
N GLU A 31 -6.25 4.84 -17.58
CA GLU A 31 -5.35 4.52 -16.47
C GLU A 31 -5.24 2.99 -16.39
N VAL A 32 -4.01 2.47 -16.47
CA VAL A 32 -3.76 1.04 -16.25
C VAL A 32 -3.62 0.83 -14.75
N SER A 33 -4.76 0.58 -14.09
CA SER A 33 -4.80 0.27 -12.67
C SER A 33 -4.38 -1.18 -12.42
N SER A 34 -3.82 -1.46 -11.24
CA SER A 34 -3.52 -2.82 -10.79
C SER A 34 -4.81 -3.65 -10.72
N ALA A 35 -5.96 -3.04 -10.42
CA ALA A 35 -7.27 -3.71 -10.49
C ALA A 35 -7.56 -4.28 -11.89
N LYS A 36 -7.16 -3.58 -12.96
CA LYS A 36 -7.28 -4.06 -14.35
C LYS A 36 -6.30 -5.18 -14.68
N VAL A 37 -5.15 -5.22 -14.01
CA VAL A 37 -4.19 -6.32 -14.14
C VAL A 37 -4.73 -7.54 -13.40
N ALA A 38 -5.16 -7.38 -12.15
CA ALA A 38 -5.75 -8.44 -11.33
C ALA A 38 -6.92 -9.13 -12.04
N SER A 39 -7.79 -8.38 -12.73
CA SER A 39 -8.91 -8.96 -13.47
C SER A 39 -8.48 -9.76 -14.70
N LYS A 40 -7.42 -9.35 -15.40
CA LYS A 40 -6.90 -10.08 -16.58
C LYS A 40 -6.18 -11.38 -16.22
N VAL A 41 -5.59 -11.45 -15.03
CA VAL A 41 -4.87 -12.63 -14.53
C VAL A 41 -5.63 -13.33 -13.41
N ALA A 42 -6.93 -13.05 -13.23
CA ALA A 42 -7.74 -13.52 -12.10
C ALA A 42 -7.79 -15.05 -11.96
N ASP A 43 -7.62 -15.77 -13.07
CA ASP A 43 -7.59 -17.23 -13.05
C ASP A 43 -6.24 -17.85 -12.63
N ASN A 44 -5.22 -17.02 -12.51
CA ASN A 44 -3.90 -17.42 -12.04
C ASN A 44 -3.89 -17.56 -10.50
N GLU A 45 -3.39 -18.69 -9.99
CA GLU A 45 -3.29 -18.95 -8.55
C GLU A 45 -2.48 -17.87 -7.82
N PHE A 46 -1.39 -17.39 -8.42
CA PHE A 46 -0.57 -16.33 -7.85
C PHE A 46 -1.38 -15.05 -7.66
N ALA A 47 -2.17 -14.65 -8.66
CA ALA A 47 -3.02 -13.47 -8.59
C ALA A 47 -4.07 -13.56 -7.47
N ARG A 48 -4.67 -14.75 -7.30
CA ARG A 48 -5.61 -15.01 -6.20
C ARG A 48 -4.92 -14.88 -4.84
N SER A 49 -3.69 -15.39 -4.71
CA SER A 49 -2.91 -15.26 -3.48
C SER A 49 -2.59 -13.79 -3.14
N LEU A 50 -2.29 -12.96 -4.14
CA LEU A 50 -2.05 -11.52 -3.93
C LEU A 50 -3.32 -10.78 -3.52
N SER A 51 -4.47 -11.14 -4.12
CA SER A 51 -5.76 -10.56 -3.75
C SER A 51 -6.14 -10.89 -2.30
N GLN A 52 -5.84 -12.11 -1.83
CA GLN A 52 -6.02 -12.48 -0.43
C GLN A 52 -5.10 -11.70 0.51
N LEU A 53 -3.83 -11.52 0.13
CA LEU A 53 -2.89 -10.69 0.91
C LEU A 53 -3.35 -9.23 1.00
N GLU A 54 -3.90 -8.67 -0.08
CA GLU A 54 -4.46 -7.32 -0.07
C GLU A 54 -5.66 -7.20 0.88
N GLN A 55 -6.57 -8.18 0.87
CA GLN A 55 -7.69 -8.23 1.80
C GLN A 55 -7.21 -8.34 3.25
N GLN A 56 -6.20 -9.16 3.53
CA GLN A 56 -5.61 -9.26 4.87
C GLN A 56 -4.93 -7.96 5.30
N ALA A 57 -4.15 -7.35 4.40
CA ALA A 57 -3.49 -6.07 4.66
C ALA A 57 -4.48 -4.94 4.99
N SER A 58 -5.70 -4.98 4.43
CA SER A 58 -6.74 -3.96 4.70
C SER A 58 -7.16 -3.85 6.17
N GLN A 59 -6.87 -4.87 6.98
CA GLN A 59 -7.16 -4.89 8.42
C GLN A 59 -6.02 -4.28 9.26
N ALA A 60 -4.87 -4.00 8.65
CA ALA A 60 -3.70 -3.45 9.32
C ALA A 60 -3.78 -1.91 9.42
N ASN A 61 -2.84 -1.32 10.17
CA ASN A 61 -2.76 0.13 10.28
C ASN A 61 -2.44 0.76 8.92
N GLN A 62 -3.16 1.83 8.57
CA GLN A 62 -3.00 2.50 7.28
C GLN A 62 -2.27 3.84 7.42
N PHE A 63 -1.41 4.13 6.44
CA PHE A 63 -0.86 5.46 6.19
C PHE A 63 -1.11 5.88 4.73
N GLU A 64 -1.70 7.05 4.52
CA GLU A 64 -1.89 7.65 3.20
C GLU A 64 -0.93 8.83 3.01
N TYR A 65 -0.26 8.85 1.86
CA TYR A 65 0.58 9.96 1.45
C TYR A 65 0.19 10.47 0.07
N GLN A 66 -0.02 11.78 -0.07
CA GLN A 66 -0.22 12.45 -1.35
C GLN A 66 0.90 13.44 -1.61
N TYR A 67 1.50 13.36 -2.79
CA TYR A 67 2.49 14.32 -3.28
C TYR A 67 2.08 14.79 -4.66
N ASN A 68 1.54 16.02 -4.76
CA ASN A 68 0.92 16.51 -5.98
C ASN A 68 -0.14 15.52 -6.52
N SER A 69 0.08 14.94 -7.70
CA SER A 69 -0.78 13.92 -8.33
C SER A 69 -0.46 12.48 -7.88
N GLU A 70 0.69 12.25 -7.23
CA GLU A 70 1.06 10.94 -6.73
C GLU A 70 0.31 10.62 -5.43
N LYS A 71 -0.15 9.38 -5.29
CA LYS A 71 -0.85 8.88 -4.11
C LYS A 71 -0.27 7.55 -3.69
N TYR A 72 -0.08 7.38 -2.39
CA TYR A 72 0.45 6.17 -1.80
C TYR A 72 -0.45 5.77 -0.64
N ARG A 73 -0.81 4.49 -0.57
CA ARG A 73 -1.49 3.90 0.57
C ARG A 73 -0.69 2.71 1.05
N THR A 74 -0.27 2.77 2.31
CA THR A 74 0.58 1.75 2.93
C THR A 74 -0.16 1.10 4.09
N TYR A 75 -0.09 -0.22 4.17
CA TYR A 75 -0.63 -1.05 5.25
C TYR A 75 0.53 -1.63 6.06
N LEU A 76 0.46 -1.51 7.39
CA LEU A 76 1.58 -1.71 8.30
C LEU A 76 1.21 -2.65 9.46
N ASP A 77 2.04 -3.68 9.64
CA ASP A 77 2.14 -4.46 10.87
C ASP A 77 3.61 -4.53 11.29
N ASN A 78 4.04 -3.55 12.09
CA ASN A 78 5.45 -3.23 12.43
C ASN A 78 6.34 -2.85 11.24
N GLN A 79 6.10 -3.41 10.06
CA GLN A 79 6.74 -3.18 8.78
C GLN A 79 5.65 -3.13 7.69
N PRO A 80 5.95 -2.57 6.50
CA PRO A 80 5.00 -2.61 5.39
C PRO A 80 4.60 -4.05 5.06
N ILE A 81 3.31 -4.27 4.83
CA ILE A 81 2.74 -5.51 4.27
C ILE A 81 2.35 -5.28 2.81
N LEU A 82 1.74 -4.12 2.54
CA LEU A 82 1.34 -3.69 1.20
C LEU A 82 1.59 -2.20 1.07
N ILE A 83 2.22 -1.80 -0.03
CA ILE A 83 2.27 -0.42 -0.50
C ILE A 83 1.57 -0.38 -1.85
N ASN A 84 0.47 0.35 -1.93
CA ASN A 84 -0.18 0.70 -3.17
C ASN A 84 0.29 2.11 -3.58
N ALA A 85 1.02 2.19 -4.69
CA ALA A 85 1.61 3.41 -5.22
C ALA A 85 0.96 3.78 -6.54
N HIS A 86 0.40 4.98 -6.63
CA HIS A 86 -0.14 5.57 -7.83
C HIS A 86 0.71 6.78 -8.21
N ASN A 87 1.48 6.68 -9.30
CA ASN A 87 2.40 7.75 -9.74
C ASN A 87 1.71 8.86 -10.56
N GLY A 88 0.38 8.92 -10.52
CA GLY A 88 -0.44 9.82 -11.32
C GLY A 88 -0.83 9.28 -12.70
N LYS A 89 -0.31 8.11 -13.09
CA LYS A 89 -0.65 7.43 -14.36
C LYS A 89 -0.97 5.96 -14.17
N GLU A 90 -0.14 5.28 -13.39
CA GLU A 90 -0.16 3.85 -13.20
C GLU A 90 -0.13 3.51 -11.73
N GLU A 91 -0.77 2.39 -11.41
CA GLU A 91 -0.81 1.83 -10.07
C GLU A 91 0.17 0.64 -9.98
N THR A 92 1.01 0.65 -8.96
CA THR A 92 1.91 -0.44 -8.60
C THR A 92 1.63 -0.88 -7.16
N LYS A 93 1.34 -2.17 -6.98
CA LYS A 93 1.19 -2.79 -5.67
C LYS A 93 2.45 -3.56 -5.34
N LEU A 94 3.02 -3.28 -4.17
CA LEU A 94 4.21 -3.94 -3.64
C LEU A 94 3.83 -4.68 -2.36
N PHE A 95 4.00 -6.00 -2.38
CA PHE A 95 3.67 -6.89 -1.28
C PHE A 95 4.94 -7.30 -0.57
N TYR A 96 4.89 -7.31 0.76
CA TYR A 96 6.02 -7.60 1.61
C TYR A 96 5.69 -8.74 2.56
N ARG A 97 6.70 -9.56 2.88
CA ARG A 97 6.64 -10.58 3.93
C ARG A 97 7.90 -10.48 4.77
N ASN A 98 7.75 -10.38 6.09
CA ASN A 98 8.86 -10.20 7.03
C ASN A 98 9.81 -9.05 6.64
N GLY A 99 9.24 -7.95 6.12
CA GLY A 99 9.97 -6.75 5.72
C GLY A 99 10.72 -6.85 4.39
N LYS A 100 10.59 -7.96 3.68
CA LYS A 100 11.21 -8.18 2.37
C LYS A 100 10.18 -8.14 1.27
N LEU A 101 10.57 -7.63 0.11
CA LEU A 101 9.73 -7.67 -1.08
C LEU A 101 9.39 -9.13 -1.40
N PHE A 102 8.10 -9.43 -1.51
CA PHE A 102 7.58 -10.74 -1.84
C PHE A 102 6.99 -10.74 -3.25
N ALA A 103 6.22 -9.72 -3.60
CA ALA A 103 5.65 -9.63 -4.92
C ALA A 103 5.43 -8.19 -5.37
N VAL A 104 5.39 -7.98 -6.69
CA VAL A 104 4.96 -6.75 -7.32
C VAL A 104 3.87 -7.06 -8.34
N GLN A 105 2.86 -6.21 -8.36
CA GLN A 105 1.88 -6.15 -9.42
C GLN A 105 1.90 -4.73 -10.00
N ASP A 106 2.22 -4.63 -11.29
CA ASP A 106 2.25 -3.36 -12.02
C ASP A 106 1.52 -3.48 -13.36
N ALA A 107 1.57 -2.43 -14.19
CA ALA A 107 0.92 -2.36 -15.49
C ALA A 107 1.35 -3.45 -16.49
N THR A 108 2.45 -4.16 -16.24
CA THR A 108 3.05 -5.15 -17.14
C THR A 108 2.84 -6.58 -16.71
N GLY A 109 2.59 -6.84 -15.42
CA GLY A 109 2.36 -8.21 -14.95
C GLY A 109 2.49 -8.38 -13.44
N LEU A 110 2.72 -9.64 -13.05
CA LEU A 110 2.99 -10.05 -11.67
C LEU A 110 4.41 -10.59 -11.56
N TYR A 111 5.11 -10.22 -10.48
CA TYR A 111 6.50 -10.60 -10.24
C TYR A 111 6.64 -11.10 -8.82
N GLU A 112 7.20 -12.29 -8.62
CA GLU A 112 7.47 -12.87 -7.31
C GLU A 112 8.95 -12.90 -7.00
N PHE A 113 9.28 -12.48 -5.79
CA PHE A 113 10.65 -12.44 -5.28
C PHE A 113 10.79 -13.43 -4.13
N ASN A 114 11.93 -14.11 -4.08
CA ASN A 114 12.27 -14.92 -2.92
C ASN A 114 12.82 -14.04 -1.77
N SER A 115 13.16 -14.67 -0.65
CA SER A 115 13.66 -13.97 0.54
C SER A 115 15.06 -13.35 0.40
N THR A 116 15.77 -13.60 -0.71
CA THR A 116 17.05 -12.96 -1.03
C THR A 116 16.90 -11.82 -2.03
N GLY A 117 15.67 -11.55 -2.51
CA GLY A 117 15.37 -10.49 -3.48
C GLY A 117 15.56 -10.91 -4.94
N GLN A 118 15.70 -12.21 -5.22
CA GLN A 118 15.78 -12.73 -6.58
C GLN A 118 14.37 -12.95 -7.15
N LEU A 119 14.16 -12.54 -8.39
CA LEU A 119 12.93 -12.83 -9.13
C LEU A 119 12.86 -14.34 -9.41
N VAL A 120 11.78 -14.99 -8.97
CA VAL A 120 11.59 -16.45 -9.11
C VAL A 120 10.38 -16.84 -9.94
N ARG A 121 9.45 -15.90 -10.17
CA ARG A 121 8.29 -16.10 -11.05
C ARG A 121 7.85 -14.77 -11.62
N ALA A 122 7.49 -14.77 -12.89
CA ALA A 122 6.88 -13.62 -13.56
C ALA A 122 5.73 -14.10 -14.44
N VAL A 123 4.62 -13.35 -14.43
CA VAL A 123 3.41 -13.65 -15.18
C VAL A 123 2.99 -12.40 -15.97
N ASP A 124 2.78 -12.55 -17.27
CA ASP A 124 2.32 -11.44 -18.13
C ASP A 124 0.83 -11.11 -17.92
N LEU A 125 0.34 -10.09 -18.61
CA LEU A 125 -1.07 -9.67 -18.56
C LEU A 125 -2.07 -10.72 -19.09
N LYS A 126 -1.60 -11.79 -19.75
CA LYS A 126 -2.44 -12.89 -20.24
C LYS A 126 -2.41 -14.10 -19.32
N GLY A 127 -1.64 -14.04 -18.22
CA GLY A 127 -1.48 -15.14 -17.29
C GLY A 127 -0.37 -16.13 -17.65
N ASN A 128 0.43 -15.85 -18.68
CA ASN A 128 1.53 -16.73 -19.11
C ASN A 128 2.79 -16.47 -18.29
N LEU A 129 3.57 -17.53 -18.05
CA LEU A 129 4.91 -17.40 -17.49
C LEU A 129 5.83 -16.65 -18.45
N VAL A 130 6.64 -15.75 -17.91
CA VAL A 130 7.66 -15.00 -18.65
C VAL A 130 9.03 -15.61 -18.37
N ASP A 131 9.89 -15.64 -19.39
CA ASP A 131 11.29 -16.02 -19.23
C ASP A 131 12.04 -15.00 -18.35
N LEU A 132 12.47 -15.46 -17.18
CA LEU A 132 13.12 -14.62 -16.17
C LEU A 132 14.45 -14.04 -16.63
N THR A 133 15.16 -14.71 -17.56
CA THR A 133 16.46 -14.24 -18.08
C THR A 133 16.34 -12.94 -18.86
N THR A 134 15.13 -12.59 -19.30
CA THR A 134 14.82 -11.34 -20.01
C THR A 134 14.45 -10.19 -19.06
N LEU A 135 14.40 -10.44 -17.75
CA LEU A 135 13.80 -9.52 -16.76
C LEU A 135 14.80 -8.99 -15.72
N ASP A 136 16.10 -9.19 -15.88
CA ASP A 136 17.11 -8.77 -14.89
C ASP A 136 17.02 -7.27 -14.55
N ASP A 137 17.00 -6.40 -15.57
CA ASP A 137 16.89 -4.95 -15.37
C ASP A 137 15.57 -4.56 -14.71
N LYS A 138 14.47 -5.23 -15.09
CA LYS A 138 13.15 -5.01 -14.51
C LYS A 138 13.14 -5.42 -13.03
N ALA A 139 13.67 -6.60 -12.70
CA ALA A 139 13.76 -7.11 -11.33
C ALA A 139 14.56 -6.16 -10.44
N GLN A 140 15.73 -5.69 -10.90
CA GLN A 140 16.54 -4.73 -10.17
C GLN A 140 15.84 -3.37 -9.99
N SER A 141 15.10 -2.91 -11.00
CA SER A 141 14.33 -1.66 -10.92
C SER A 141 13.20 -1.77 -9.90
N LEU A 142 12.44 -2.88 -9.93
CA LEU A 142 11.38 -3.16 -8.97
C LEU A 142 11.89 -3.26 -7.53
N GLN A 143 13.03 -3.93 -7.32
CA GLN A 143 13.64 -4.03 -5.99
C GLN A 143 14.06 -2.65 -5.46
N ARG A 144 14.73 -1.84 -6.27
CA ARG A 144 15.12 -0.46 -5.89
C ARG A 144 13.92 0.42 -5.59
N TYR A 145 12.88 0.32 -6.40
CA TYR A 145 11.63 1.06 -6.18
C TYR A 145 10.98 0.63 -4.85
N ALA A 146 10.89 -0.68 -4.61
CA ALA A 146 10.35 -1.22 -3.37
C ALA A 146 11.12 -0.81 -2.13
N ASP A 147 12.46 -0.84 -2.18
CA ASP A 147 13.31 -0.46 -1.06
C ASP A 147 13.18 1.04 -0.75
N ASN A 148 13.08 1.87 -1.80
CA ASN A 148 12.84 3.31 -1.63
C ASN A 148 11.50 3.57 -0.94
N LEU A 149 10.41 2.94 -1.40
CA LEU A 149 9.09 3.14 -0.82
C LEU A 149 8.99 2.57 0.61
N ALA A 150 9.56 1.39 0.87
CA ALA A 150 9.60 0.80 2.21
C ALA A 150 10.32 1.72 3.21
N LYS A 151 11.41 2.36 2.80
CA LYS A 151 12.11 3.37 3.63
C LYS A 151 11.24 4.59 3.92
N ARG A 152 10.47 5.06 2.93
CA ARG A 152 9.61 6.26 3.05
C ARG A 152 8.35 6.00 3.87
N PHE A 153 7.78 4.80 3.81
CA PHE A 153 6.44 4.53 4.34
C PHE A 153 6.41 3.54 5.52
N SER A 154 7.55 3.05 5.97
CA SER A 154 7.67 2.31 7.23
C SER A 154 7.53 3.22 8.47
N TYR A 155 7.36 2.61 9.65
CA TYR A 155 7.44 3.34 10.91
C TYR A 155 8.83 3.94 11.15
N ASN A 156 8.87 5.24 11.42
CA ASN A 156 10.10 5.98 11.70
C ASN A 156 10.42 6.04 13.20
N LYS A 157 11.48 6.78 13.54
CA LYS A 157 11.91 6.96 14.92
C LYS A 157 10.85 7.67 15.78
N ALA A 158 10.14 8.66 15.23
CA ALA A 158 9.11 9.39 15.95
C ALA A 158 7.94 8.48 16.33
N ASP A 159 7.48 7.66 15.37
CA ASP A 159 6.41 6.66 15.59
C ASP A 159 6.76 5.72 16.76
N ARG A 160 8.03 5.31 16.87
CA ARG A 160 8.50 4.37 17.92
C ARG A 160 8.73 5.01 19.28
N ASN A 161 8.93 6.33 19.35
CA ASN A 161 9.30 7.04 20.58
C ASN A 161 8.19 7.95 21.11
N ILE A 162 6.99 7.87 20.54
CA ILE A 162 5.88 8.79 20.84
C ILE A 162 5.46 8.81 22.32
N ALA A 163 5.63 7.69 23.03
CA ALA A 163 5.37 7.58 24.45
C ALA A 163 6.21 8.56 25.31
N ARG A 164 7.37 9.00 24.81
CA ARG A 164 8.28 9.94 25.50
C ARG A 164 7.99 11.41 25.18
N VAL A 165 7.04 11.69 24.30
CA VAL A 165 6.71 13.05 23.83
C VAL A 165 5.45 13.53 24.54
N ALA A 166 5.51 14.74 25.10
CA ALA A 166 4.37 15.40 25.73
C ALA A 166 3.20 15.53 24.75
N LYS A 167 1.97 15.29 25.22
CA LYS A 167 0.77 15.14 24.36
C LYS A 167 0.54 16.34 23.44
N ASP A 168 0.73 17.55 23.95
CA ASP A 168 0.59 18.82 23.24
C ASP A 168 1.65 19.03 22.13
N GLN A 169 2.77 18.31 22.18
CA GLN A 169 3.85 18.39 21.19
C GLN A 169 3.75 17.31 20.10
N ARG A 170 2.95 16.26 20.33
CA ARG A 170 2.90 15.06 19.46
C ARG A 170 2.54 15.38 18.02
N LEU A 171 1.53 16.21 17.79
CA LEU A 171 1.08 16.60 16.45
C LEU A 171 2.23 17.14 15.60
N ASN A 172 2.92 18.16 16.11
CA ASN A 172 4.03 18.78 15.41
C ASN A 172 5.20 17.80 15.26
N TYR A 173 5.55 17.07 16.31
CA TYR A 173 6.67 16.13 16.29
C TYR A 173 6.48 15.02 15.24
N LEU A 174 5.34 14.34 15.27
CA LEU A 174 5.01 13.24 14.35
C LEU A 174 4.91 13.72 12.91
N CYS A 175 4.21 14.83 12.65
CA CYS A 175 4.05 15.36 11.31
C CYS A 175 5.39 15.76 10.68
N ILE A 176 6.24 16.49 11.42
CA ILE A 176 7.52 16.97 10.89
C ILE A 176 8.47 15.81 10.60
N ASP A 177 8.58 14.83 11.49
CA ASP A 177 9.45 13.67 11.24
C ASP A 177 8.90 12.76 10.13
N LYS A 178 7.57 12.64 9.99
CA LYS A 178 6.98 11.92 8.84
C LYS A 178 7.28 12.64 7.52
N ILE A 179 7.22 13.97 7.47
CA ILE A 179 7.59 14.76 6.27
C ILE A 179 9.04 14.54 5.91
N LYS A 180 9.96 14.62 6.88
CA LYS A 180 11.39 14.37 6.63
C LYS A 180 11.62 12.99 6.02
N GLN A 181 10.90 11.99 6.50
CA GLN A 181 10.96 10.62 5.98
C GLN A 181 10.43 10.52 4.55
N VAL A 182 9.19 10.96 4.28
CA VAL A 182 8.55 10.76 2.97
C VAL A 182 9.11 11.67 1.89
N ALA A 183 9.57 12.87 2.25
CA ALA A 183 10.24 13.81 1.34
C ALA A 183 11.78 13.62 1.31
N GLN A 184 12.29 12.65 2.07
CA GLN A 184 13.71 12.28 2.14
C GLN A 184 14.63 13.49 2.37
N THR A 185 14.25 14.38 3.29
CA THR A 185 14.98 15.61 3.61
C THR A 185 15.04 15.88 5.10
N ASN A 186 16.11 16.50 5.57
CA ASN A 186 16.19 17.01 6.93
C ASN A 186 15.75 18.49 7.03
N ARG A 187 15.52 19.15 5.90
CA ARG A 187 15.29 20.61 5.82
C ARG A 187 13.81 20.91 5.60
N VAL A 188 13.06 20.94 6.70
CA VAL A 188 11.65 21.34 6.72
C VAL A 188 11.55 22.71 7.38
N PHE A 189 11.27 23.74 6.58
CA PHE A 189 11.01 25.09 7.10
C PHE A 189 9.52 25.35 7.07
N ARG A 190 9.01 25.94 8.14
CA ARG A 190 7.60 26.26 8.29
C ARG A 190 7.39 27.77 8.11
N SER A 191 6.35 28.20 7.39
CA SER A 191 5.97 29.62 7.39
C SER A 191 5.34 30.00 8.74
N SER A 192 5.30 31.29 9.08
CA SER A 192 4.80 31.78 10.38
C SER A 192 3.29 31.59 10.59
N ALA A 193 2.51 31.45 9.51
CA ALA A 193 1.05 31.38 9.55
C ALA A 193 0.48 29.96 9.79
N ASN A 194 1.17 29.11 10.54
CA ASN A 194 0.69 27.75 10.79
C ASN A 194 -0.41 27.75 11.85
N GLN A 195 -1.52 27.09 11.53
CA GLN A 195 -2.62 26.88 12.47
C GLN A 195 -2.81 25.37 12.65
N ALA A 196 -2.50 24.86 13.84
CA ALA A 196 -3.08 23.58 14.26
C ALA A 196 -4.61 23.77 14.22
N LYS A 197 -5.29 23.03 13.34
CA LYS A 197 -6.75 23.15 13.21
C LYS A 197 -7.46 22.38 14.31
N SER A 198 -6.81 21.36 14.87
CA SER A 198 -7.25 20.58 16.03
C SER A 198 -6.04 19.94 16.73
N ALA A 199 -6.28 19.14 17.77
CA ALA A 199 -5.24 18.33 18.43
C ALA A 199 -4.60 17.30 17.48
N ASP A 200 -5.33 16.85 16.45
CA ASP A 200 -4.94 15.75 15.58
C ASP A 200 -4.72 16.16 14.12
N ARG A 201 -4.89 17.44 13.76
CA ARG A 201 -4.72 17.91 12.38
C ARG A 201 -3.92 19.20 12.28
N LEU A 202 -2.86 19.12 11.50
CA LEU A 202 -1.95 20.23 11.21
C LEU A 202 -2.07 20.65 9.75
N LEU A 203 -2.50 21.90 9.52
CA LEU A 203 -2.39 22.55 8.23
C LEU A 203 -1.24 23.56 8.29
N ALA A 204 -0.35 23.51 7.30
CA ALA A 204 0.83 24.36 7.28
C ALA A 204 1.22 24.71 5.85
N GLU A 205 1.91 25.84 5.70
CA GLU A 205 2.70 26.07 4.50
C GLU A 205 4.16 25.78 4.84
N LEU A 206 4.78 24.96 4.00
CA LEU A 206 6.11 24.47 4.22
C LEU A 206 7.00 24.87 3.06
N ARG A 207 8.27 24.98 3.38
CA ARG A 207 9.34 25.10 2.41
C ARG A 207 10.28 23.92 2.60
N LEU A 208 10.39 23.09 1.58
CA LEU A 208 11.25 21.91 1.54
C LEU A 208 12.41 22.15 0.59
N ASN A 209 13.60 21.61 0.90
CA ASN A 209 14.76 21.59 0.00
C ASN A 209 15.15 22.93 -0.65
N GLY A 210 15.07 24.04 0.10
CA GLY A 210 15.44 25.36 -0.43
C GLY A 210 14.21 26.21 -0.72
N ASN A 211 13.86 26.44 -1.99
CA ASN A 211 12.83 27.41 -2.40
C ASN A 211 11.51 26.76 -2.89
N GLN A 212 11.29 25.48 -2.63
CA GLN A 212 10.05 24.81 -3.03
C GLN A 212 9.00 24.93 -1.91
N TYR A 213 7.85 25.50 -2.24
CA TYR A 213 6.77 25.75 -1.30
C TYR A 213 5.64 24.74 -1.48
N TYR A 214 5.08 24.28 -0.38
CA TYR A 214 4.02 23.28 -0.34
C TYR A 214 2.94 23.68 0.65
N THR A 215 1.70 23.37 0.32
CA THR A 215 0.61 23.27 1.29
C THR A 215 0.62 21.86 1.88
N MET A 216 0.63 21.78 3.20
CA MET A 216 0.64 20.53 3.96
C MET A 216 -0.68 20.32 4.70
N ASP A 217 -1.20 19.09 4.63
CA ASP A 217 -2.25 18.58 5.52
C ASP A 217 -1.76 17.28 6.16
N CYS A 218 -1.54 17.30 7.47
CA CYS A 218 -1.11 16.15 8.24
C CYS A 218 -2.17 15.81 9.31
N GLN A 219 -2.55 14.54 9.38
CA GLN A 219 -3.58 14.05 10.30
C GLN A 219 -3.06 12.87 11.10
N LEU A 220 -3.35 12.91 12.39
CA LEU A 220 -3.12 11.82 13.31
C LEU A 220 -4.39 11.01 13.52
N SER A 221 -4.20 9.73 13.81
CA SER A 221 -5.15 8.94 14.56
C SER A 221 -4.42 8.37 15.75
N GLN A 222 -4.89 8.71 16.96
CA GLN A 222 -4.19 8.42 18.20
C GLN A 222 -2.75 8.97 18.16
N ASP A 223 -1.75 8.08 18.18
CA ASP A 223 -0.33 8.42 18.27
C ASP A 223 0.43 8.20 16.95
N ARG A 224 -0.26 8.23 15.80
CA ARG A 224 0.33 7.95 14.47
C ARG A 224 -0.18 8.87 13.39
N VAL A 225 0.69 9.22 12.45
CA VAL A 225 0.29 9.90 11.21
C VAL A 225 -0.43 8.90 10.32
N VAL A 226 -1.72 9.15 10.05
CA VAL A 226 -2.54 8.32 9.16
C VAL A 226 -2.70 8.93 7.78
N LYS A 227 -2.54 10.25 7.66
CA LYS A 227 -2.59 10.96 6.39
C LYS A 227 -1.60 12.11 6.35
N LEU A 228 -0.90 12.25 5.23
CA LEU A 228 -0.04 13.38 4.93
C LEU A 228 -0.18 13.78 3.46
N SER A 229 -0.48 15.04 3.19
CA SER A 229 -0.51 15.59 1.84
C SER A 229 0.51 16.73 1.73
N LEU A 230 1.23 16.77 0.62
CA LEU A 230 2.12 17.86 0.22
C LEU A 230 1.79 18.25 -1.22
N ILE A 231 1.20 19.43 -1.38
CA ILE A 231 0.81 19.98 -2.69
C ILE A 231 1.67 21.20 -2.98
N SER A 232 2.45 21.14 -4.05
CA SER A 232 3.26 22.26 -4.52
C SER A 232 2.38 23.48 -4.77
N LYS A 233 2.87 24.64 -4.34
CA LYS A 233 2.26 25.93 -4.65
C LYS A 233 2.74 26.47 -5.98
#